data_AF-A0A2W6C5D3-F1
#
_entry.id   AF-A0A2W6C5D3-F1
#
_cell.length_a   1.000
_cell.length_b   1.000
_cell.length_c   1.000
_cell.angle_alpha   90.00
_cell.angle_beta   90.00
_cell.angle_gamma   90.00
#
_symmetry.space_group_name_H-M   'P 1'
#
loop_
_entity.id
_entity.type
_entity.pdbx_description
1 polymer ?
#
loop_
_entity_poly.entity_id
_entity_poly.type
_entity_poly.pdbx_seq_one_letter_code
_entity_poly.pdbx_strand_id
1 'polypeptide(L)'
;MLARLERAAQEWGAAFEPPAILRRLVAQGRLGHKSGQGFFPYATPDPGWEESPVKLETRDRVAIAWLDSPPANAISLQVIEALSKLWGTVKVGRVRALVLASANPMLFCAGADIKAF
;
A
#
# COMPACT_ATOMS: atom_id res chain seq x y z
N MET A 1 6.14 -16.22 10.91
CA MET A 1 7.35 -15.50 11.37
C MET A 1 7.42 -15.48 12.90
N LEU A 2 6.42 -14.94 13.60
CA LEU A 2 6.40 -14.88 15.07
C LEU A 2 6.65 -16.25 15.74
N ALA A 3 5.89 -17.29 15.39
CA ALA A 3 6.07 -18.63 15.95
C ALA A 3 7.47 -19.23 15.72
N ARG A 4 8.18 -18.80 14.66
CA ARG A 4 9.57 -19.25 14.41
C ARG A 4 10.55 -18.57 15.37
N LEU A 5 10.35 -17.28 15.65
CA LEU A 5 11.14 -16.54 16.63
C LEU A 5 10.86 -17.00 18.05
N GLU A 6 9.61 -17.32 18.38
CA GLU A 6 9.25 -17.90 19.69
C GLU A 6 9.94 -19.26 19.90
N ARG A 7 9.95 -20.11 18.88
CA ARG A 7 10.70 -21.38 18.93
C ARG A 7 12.21 -21.15 19.06
N ALA A 8 12.78 -20.23 18.27
CA ALA A 8 14.20 -19.90 18.34
C ALA A 8 14.59 -19.32 19.71
N ALA A 9 13.72 -18.53 20.35
CA ALA A 9 13.92 -18.03 21.72
C ALA A 9 13.95 -19.16 22.75
N GLN A 10 13.12 -20.20 22.57
CA GLN A 10 13.14 -21.39 23.42
C GLN A 10 14.42 -22.22 23.22
N GLU A 11 14.87 -22.37 21.96
CA GLU A 11 16.01 -23.22 21.61
C GLU A 11 17.38 -22.54 21.85
N TRP A 12 17.48 -21.22 21.62
CA TRP A 12 18.74 -20.48 21.59
C TRP A 12 18.77 -19.23 22.49
N GLY A 13 17.70 -18.98 23.26
CA GLY A 13 17.66 -17.97 24.33
C GLY A 13 17.25 -16.56 23.89
N ALA A 14 17.41 -15.62 24.82
CA ALA A 14 16.78 -14.29 24.78
C ALA A 14 17.09 -13.44 23.53
N ALA A 15 18.22 -13.66 22.86
CA ALA A 15 18.58 -12.95 21.63
C ALA A 15 17.58 -13.17 20.48
N PHE A 16 16.80 -14.25 20.53
CA PHE A 16 15.77 -14.58 19.54
C PHE A 16 14.36 -14.17 19.98
N GLU A 17 14.21 -13.48 21.12
CA GLU A 17 12.90 -13.02 21.56
C GLU A 17 12.24 -12.12 20.50
N PRO A 18 11.00 -12.43 20.10
CA PRO A 18 10.29 -11.58 19.15
C PRO A 18 10.11 -10.17 19.73
N PRO A 19 10.45 -9.11 18.98
CA PRO A 19 10.17 -7.74 19.40
C PRO A 19 8.68 -7.54 19.71
N ALA A 20 8.36 -6.73 20.72
CA ALA A 20 6.98 -6.49 21.16
C ALA A 20 6.06 -6.02 20.01
N ILE A 21 6.59 -5.22 19.08
CA ILE A 21 5.85 -4.76 17.90
C ILE A 21 5.38 -5.91 17.01
N LEU A 22 6.20 -6.97 16.85
CA LEU A 22 5.84 -8.11 16.01
C LEU A 22 4.68 -8.90 16.62
N ARG A 23 4.70 -9.11 17.94
CA ARG A 23 3.58 -9.74 18.67
C ARG A 23 2.29 -8.95 18.48
N ARG A 24 2.36 -7.62 18.64
CA ARG A 24 1.21 -6.73 18.46
C ARG A 24 0.65 -6.77 17.04
N LEU A 25 1.50 -6.73 16.02
CA LEU A 25 1.07 -6.81 14.62
C LEU A 25 0.34 -8.12 14.32
N VAL A 26 0.86 -9.26 14.80
CA VAL A 26 0.20 -10.56 14.61
C VAL A 26 -1.13 -10.63 15.35
N ALA A 27 -1.20 -10.15 16.60
CA ALA A 27 -2.44 -10.10 17.37
C ALA A 27 -3.53 -9.24 16.71
N GLN A 28 -3.13 -8.23 15.93
CA GLN A 28 -4.03 -7.35 15.16
C GLN A 28 -4.37 -7.88 13.76
N GLY A 29 -3.87 -9.06 13.36
CA GLY A 29 -4.06 -9.59 12.01
C GLY A 29 -3.27 -8.84 10.92
N ARG A 30 -2.32 -7.98 11.30
CA ARG A 30 -1.48 -7.18 10.40
C ARG A 30 -0.26 -7.99 9.98
N LEU A 31 -0.48 -8.99 9.14
CA LEU A 31 0.49 -10.02 8.79
C LEU A 31 1.41 -9.64 7.60
N GLY A 32 1.15 -8.52 6.91
CA GLY A 32 1.96 -8.02 5.80
C GLY A 32 1.13 -7.71 4.55
N HIS A 33 1.74 -7.86 3.38
CA HIS A 33 1.13 -7.50 2.09
C HIS A 33 -0.22 -8.18 1.83
N LYS A 34 -0.33 -9.49 2.10
CA LYS A 34 -1.56 -10.26 1.84
C LYS A 34 -2.74 -9.83 2.72
N SER A 35 -2.48 -9.22 3.88
CA SER A 35 -3.51 -8.66 4.76
C SER A 35 -3.72 -7.16 4.54
N GLY A 36 -3.11 -6.55 3.51
CA GLY A 36 -3.15 -5.11 3.25
C GLY A 36 -2.45 -4.24 4.29
N GLN A 37 -1.84 -4.85 5.31
CA GLN A 37 -1.19 -4.13 6.39
C GLN A 37 -0.20 -5.02 7.15
N GLY A 38 0.95 -4.45 7.49
CA GLY A 38 1.96 -5.01 8.38
C GLY A 38 2.68 -3.88 9.09
N PHE A 39 4.01 -3.82 8.94
CA PHE A 39 4.81 -2.67 9.36
C PHE A 39 4.38 -1.39 8.63
N PHE A 40 3.94 -1.51 7.38
CA PHE A 40 3.38 -0.44 6.58
C PHE A 40 1.97 -0.81 6.10
N PRO A 41 1.13 0.16 5.71
CA PRO A 41 -0.04 -0.12 4.89
C PRO A 41 0.41 -0.55 3.49
N TYR A 42 -0.29 -1.50 2.89
CA TYR A 42 -0.02 -2.00 1.55
C TYR A 42 -1.28 -1.92 0.72
N ALA A 43 -1.15 -1.43 -0.52
CA ALA A 43 -2.28 -1.40 -1.45
C ALA A 43 -2.84 -2.81 -1.65
N THR A 44 -4.16 -2.95 -1.59
CA THR A 44 -4.88 -4.14 -2.04
C THR A 44 -5.80 -3.74 -3.18
N PRO A 45 -5.27 -3.67 -4.42
CA PRO A 45 -5.99 -3.10 -5.55
C PRO A 45 -7.23 -3.90 -5.90
N ASP A 46 -8.23 -3.20 -6.42
CA ASP A 46 -9.38 -3.81 -7.09
C ASP A 46 -8.91 -4.56 -8.36
N PRO A 47 -9.62 -5.61 -8.80
CA PRO A 47 -9.24 -6.35 -10.00
C PRO A 47 -9.09 -5.45 -11.23
N GLY A 48 -7.97 -5.60 -11.96
CA GLY A 48 -7.64 -4.81 -13.14
C GLY A 48 -6.85 -3.53 -12.86
N TRP A 49 -6.44 -3.31 -11.60
CA TRP A 49 -5.60 -2.18 -11.18
C TRP A 49 -4.22 -2.59 -10.66
N GLU A 50 -3.91 -3.88 -10.64
CA GLU A 50 -2.68 -4.44 -10.04
C GLU A 50 -1.39 -3.92 -10.71
N GLU A 51 -1.42 -3.72 -12.02
CA GLU A 51 -0.29 -3.26 -12.83
C GLU A 51 -0.37 -1.75 -13.17
N SER A 52 -1.35 -1.04 -12.62
CA SER A 52 -1.49 0.40 -12.87
C SER A 52 -0.44 1.21 -12.09
N PRO A 53 0.10 2.31 -12.66
CA PRO A 53 0.94 3.25 -11.91
C PRO A 53 0.15 3.99 -10.81
N VAL A 54 -1.18 3.93 -10.86
CA VAL A 54 -2.07 4.37 -9.78
C VAL A 54 -3.10 3.29 -9.49
N LYS A 55 -2.94 2.59 -8.37
CA LYS A 55 -3.77 1.43 -8.02
C LYS A 55 -5.02 1.88 -7.30
N LEU A 56 -6.20 1.58 -7.85
CA LEU A 56 -7.48 1.82 -7.18
C LEU A 56 -7.75 0.70 -6.18
N GLU A 57 -8.13 1.08 -4.97
CA GLU A 57 -8.64 0.17 -3.94
C GLU A 57 -9.95 0.75 -3.39
N THR A 58 -11.03 -0.03 -3.45
CA THR A 58 -12.34 0.38 -2.97
C THR A 58 -12.67 -0.28 -1.63
N ARG A 59 -12.93 0.55 -0.61
CA ARG A 59 -13.39 0.15 0.73
C ARG A 59 -14.75 0.76 1.02
N ASP A 60 -15.82 -0.01 0.81
CA ASP A 60 -17.21 0.43 0.96
C ASP A 60 -17.56 1.71 0.19
N ARG A 61 -17.49 2.86 0.85
CA ARG A 61 -17.79 4.20 0.30
C ARG A 61 -16.54 5.07 0.17
N VAL A 62 -15.35 4.52 0.39
CA VAL A 62 -14.07 5.22 0.25
C VAL A 62 -13.29 4.54 -0.86
N ALA A 63 -12.76 5.34 -1.79
CA ALA A 63 -11.76 4.88 -2.75
C ALA A 63 -10.38 5.38 -2.31
N ILE A 64 -9.36 4.55 -2.49
CA ILE A 64 -7.97 4.90 -2.26
C ILE A 64 -7.25 4.76 -3.62
N ALA A 65 -6.63 5.83 -4.08
CA ALA A 65 -5.75 5.82 -5.23
C ALA A 65 -4.30 5.81 -4.74
N TRP A 66 -3.67 4.65 -4.85
CA TRP A 66 -2.28 4.44 -4.44
C TRP A 66 -1.34 4.78 -5.60
N LEU A 67 -0.57 5.85 -5.45
CA LEU A 67 0.55 6.16 -6.35
C LEU A 67 1.63 5.09 -6.17
N ASP A 68 1.89 4.34 -7.24
CA ASP A 68 2.89 3.28 -7.28
C ASP A 68 3.67 3.35 -8.60
N SER A 69 4.29 4.50 -8.82
CA SER A 69 5.12 4.80 -9.99
C SER A 69 6.56 5.04 -9.54
N PRO A 70 7.34 3.97 -9.31
CA PRO A 70 8.73 4.09 -8.87
C PRO A 70 9.60 4.82 -9.90
N PRO A 71 10.69 5.47 -9.48
CA PRO A 71 11.24 5.45 -8.11
C PRO A 71 10.58 6.44 -7.16
N ALA A 72 9.92 7.49 -7.68
CA ALA A 72 9.58 8.67 -6.88
C ALA A 72 8.14 9.18 -7.04
N ASN A 73 7.23 8.36 -7.59
CA ASN A 73 5.85 8.74 -7.88
C ASN A 73 5.76 10.04 -8.67
N ALA A 74 6.66 10.24 -9.65
CA ALA A 74 6.65 11.43 -10.48
C ALA A 74 5.36 11.48 -11.32
N ILE A 75 4.79 12.67 -11.49
CA ILE A 75 3.57 12.88 -12.28
C ILE A 75 3.97 12.87 -13.75
N SER A 76 4.01 11.66 -14.33
CA SER A 76 4.20 11.41 -15.76
C SER A 76 2.85 11.34 -16.49
N LEU A 77 2.89 11.31 -17.83
CA LEU A 77 1.67 11.14 -18.64
C LEU A 77 0.89 9.87 -18.27
N GLN A 78 1.59 8.76 -18.02
CA GLN A 78 0.95 7.50 -17.61
C GLN A 78 0.22 7.62 -16.26
N VAL A 79 0.78 8.36 -15.31
CA VAL A 79 0.13 8.63 -14.02
C VAL A 79 -1.11 9.50 -14.22
N ILE A 80 -1.05 10.52 -15.07
CA ILE A 80 -2.18 11.41 -15.39
C ILE A 80 -3.31 10.62 -16.07
N GLU A 81 -2.99 9.76 -17.03
CA GLU A 81 -3.96 8.89 -17.72
C GLU A 81 -4.61 7.91 -16.73
N ALA A 82 -3.82 7.29 -15.86
CA ALA A 82 -4.33 6.37 -14.83
C ALA A 82 -5.26 7.09 -13.84
N LEU A 83 -4.89 8.29 -13.38
CA LEU A 83 -5.75 9.12 -12.52
C LEU A 83 -7.05 9.52 -13.22
N SER A 84 -7.00 9.84 -14.50
CA SER A 84 -8.19 10.19 -15.30
C SER A 84 -9.15 9.00 -15.44
N LYS A 85 -8.61 7.80 -15.74
CA LYS A 85 -9.38 6.56 -15.78
C LYS A 85 -9.98 6.23 -14.41
N LEU A 86 -9.22 6.42 -13.34
CA LEU A 86 -9.65 6.16 -11.97
C LEU A 86 -10.79 7.10 -11.58
N TRP A 87 -10.65 8.39 -11.87
CA TRP A 87 -11.68 9.39 -11.63
C TRP A 87 -12.99 9.05 -12.32
N GLY A 88 -12.93 8.61 -13.59
CA GLY A 88 -14.11 8.14 -14.32
C GLY A 88 -14.81 6.96 -13.63
N THR A 89 -14.04 6.01 -13.10
CA THR A 89 -14.56 4.84 -12.37
C THR A 89 -15.23 5.23 -11.05
N VAL A 90 -14.56 6.08 -10.27
CA VAL A 90 -15.03 6.52 -8.95
C VAL A 90 -16.28 7.39 -9.04
N LYS A 91 -16.40 8.24 -10.06
CA LYS A 91 -17.51 9.18 -10.24
C LYS A 91 -18.86 8.50 -10.47
N VAL A 92 -18.86 7.33 -11.11
CA VAL A 92 -20.09 6.57 -11.40
C VAL A 92 -20.52 5.69 -10.21
N GLY A 93 -19.60 5.48 -9.26
CA GLY A 93 -19.80 4.58 -8.12
C GLY A 93 -20.52 5.21 -6.92
N ARG A 94 -20.58 4.45 -5.82
CA ARG A 94 -21.15 4.86 -4.52
C ARG A 94 -20.14 5.54 -3.59
N VAL A 95 -18.96 5.85 -4.12
CA VAL A 95 -17.85 6.44 -3.37
C VAL A 95 -18.22 7.86 -2.91
N ARG A 96 -17.89 8.18 -1.66
CA ARG A 96 -18.15 9.47 -1.00
C ARG A 96 -16.87 10.24 -0.71
N ALA A 97 -15.73 9.55 -0.65
CA ALA A 97 -14.42 10.15 -0.45
C ALA A 97 -13.37 9.40 -1.29
N LEU A 98 -12.46 10.15 -1.91
CA LEU A 98 -11.29 9.63 -2.60
C LEU A 98 -10.05 10.07 -1.81
N VAL A 99 -9.22 9.10 -1.42
CA VAL A 99 -7.94 9.33 -0.74
C VAL A 99 -6.81 9.11 -1.73
N LEU A 100 -5.92 10.08 -1.86
CA LEU A 100 -4.66 9.89 -2.56
C LEU A 100 -3.61 9.42 -1.56
N ALA A 101 -3.00 8.27 -1.82
CA ALA A 101 -1.99 7.66 -0.97
C ALA A 101 -0.77 7.25 -1.80
N SER A 102 0.35 6.97 -1.13
CA SER A 102 1.54 6.42 -1.78
C SER A 102 1.77 4.99 -1.36
N ALA A 103 2.04 4.12 -2.33
CA ALA A 103 2.51 2.76 -2.08
C ALA A 103 3.97 2.74 -1.58
N ASN A 104 4.71 3.83 -1.76
CA ASN A 104 6.05 4.02 -1.21
C ASN A 104 5.95 4.63 0.20
N PRO A 105 6.39 3.92 1.27
CA PRO A 105 6.27 4.41 2.64
C PRO A 105 7.16 5.62 2.95
N MET A 106 8.16 5.92 2.10
CA MET A 106 9.14 6.99 2.34
C MET A 106 8.84 8.28 1.58
N LEU A 107 7.95 8.25 0.58
CA LEU A 107 7.71 9.38 -0.32
C LEU A 107 6.29 9.36 -0.84
N PHE A 108 5.64 10.52 -0.88
CA PHE A 108 4.35 10.67 -1.55
C PHE A 108 4.50 10.81 -3.08
N CYS A 109 5.11 11.89 -3.54
CA CYS A 109 5.30 12.25 -4.95
C CYS A 109 6.45 13.27 -5.06
N ALA A 110 7.36 13.09 -6.02
CA ALA A 110 8.48 14.01 -6.26
C ALA A 110 8.16 15.19 -7.20
N GLY A 111 6.91 15.33 -7.62
CA GLY A 111 6.46 16.41 -8.52
C GLY A 111 6.35 15.97 -9.98
N ALA A 112 6.27 16.95 -10.88
CA ALA A 112 6.12 16.70 -12.32
C ALA A 112 7.39 16.09 -12.92
N ASP A 113 7.21 15.13 -13.83
CA ASP A 113 8.33 14.58 -14.60
C ASP A 113 8.69 15.54 -15.74
N ILE A 114 9.66 16.42 -15.48
CA ILE A 114 10.12 17.45 -16.44
C ILE A 114 10.76 16.81 -17.69
N LYS A 115 11.13 15.52 -17.67
CA LYS A 115 11.68 14.83 -18.85
C LYS A 115 10.63 14.43 -19.87
N ALA A 116 9.35 14.49 -19.51
CA ALA A 116 8.22 14.10 -20.35
C ALA A 116 7.55 15.29 -21.08
N PHE A 117 8.07 16.50 -20.93
CA PHE A 117 7.63 17.72 -21.61
C PHE A 117 8.59 18.14 -22.72
#